data_AF-A0A392UTR8-F1
#
_entry.id   AF-A0A392UTR8-F1
#
_cell.length_a   1.000
_cell.length_b   1.000
_cell.length_c   1.000
_cell.angle_alpha   90.00
_cell.angle_beta   90.00
_cell.angle_gamma   90.00
#
_symmetry.space_group_name_H-M   'P 1'
#
loop_
_entity.id
_entity.type
_entity.pdbx_description
1 polymer ?
#
loop_
_entity_poly.entity_id
_entity_poly.type
_entity_poly.pdbx_seq_one_letter_code
_entity_poly.pdbx_strand_id
1 'polypeptide(L)' 'MEQHLHLRPNDGSPLPDPTLYRRLIGRLLYLTVKRPDIQYADNTLSQFMQSPCTSHMDAATRV' A
#
# COMPACT_ATOMS: atom_id res chain seq x y z
N MET A 1 -13.03 12.28 -6.36
CA MET A 1 -13.50 11.09 -5.61
C MET A 1 -12.32 10.62 -4.79
N GLU A 2 -12.22 11.06 -3.53
CA GLU A 2 -11.20 10.60 -2.60
C GLU A 2 -11.57 9.18 -2.17
N GLN A 3 -10.87 8.19 -2.71
CA GLN A 3 -11.00 6.79 -2.26
C GLN A 3 -10.31 6.71 -0.89
N HIS A 4 -11.08 6.91 0.19
CA HIS A 4 -10.60 6.66 1.54
C HIS A 4 -10.22 5.18 1.67
N LEU A 5 -8.92 4.92 1.59
CA LEU A 5 -8.32 3.59 1.69
C LEU A 5 -8.42 3.10 3.15
N HIS A 6 -9.60 2.61 3.55
CA HIS A 6 -9.79 2.00 4.87
C HIS A 6 -9.12 0.62 4.92
N LEU A 7 -7.81 0.61 5.18
CA LEU A 7 -7.04 -0.61 5.41
C LEU A 7 -7.04 -0.96 6.89
N ARG A 8 -7.40 -2.22 7.21
CA ARG A 8 -7.33 -2.75 8.56
C ARG A 8 -6.21 -3.78 8.66
N PRO A 9 -5.47 -3.82 9.78
CA PRO A 9 -4.33 -4.72 9.95
C PRO A 9 -4.67 -6.22 9.86
N ASN A 10 -5.93 -6.61 10.11
CA ASN A 10 -6.41 -7.99 10.02
C ASN A 10 -7.32 -8.25 8.80
N ASP A 11 -7.29 -7.37 7.80
CA ASP A 11 -8.12 -7.54 6.59
C ASP A 11 -7.43 -8.50 5.62
N GLY A 12 -7.60 -9.80 5.85
CA GLY A 12 -7.10 -10.86 4.96
C GLY A 12 -5.86 -11.59 5.47
N SER A 13 -5.30 -12.44 4.61
CA SER A 13 -4.20 -13.33 4.97
C SER A 13 -2.84 -12.65 4.81
N PRO A 14 -1.85 -12.96 5.66
CA PRO A 14 -0.50 -12.45 5.50
C PRO A 14 0.07 -12.84 4.13
N LEU A 15 0.83 -11.92 3.53
CA LEU A 15 1.45 -12.18 2.23
C LEU A 15 2.52 -13.26 2.36
N PRO A 16 2.54 -14.26 1.45
CA PRO A 16 3.57 -15.29 1.45
C PRO A 16 4.95 -14.73 1.09
N ASP A 17 5.00 -13.65 0.30
CA ASP A 17 6.24 -12.93 0.00
C ASP A 17 6.04 -11.41 0.23
N PRO A 18 6.62 -10.83 1.29
CA PRO A 18 6.55 -9.40 1.56
C PRO A 18 7.46 -8.58 0.65
N THR A 19 8.38 -9.21 -0.09
CA THR A 19 9.34 -8.53 -0.98
C THR A 19 8.62 -7.84 -2.14
N LEU A 20 7.62 -8.50 -2.72
CA LEU A 20 6.77 -7.93 -3.77
C LEU A 20 6.06 -6.67 -3.30
N TYR A 21 5.48 -6.72 -2.09
CA TYR A 21 4.82 -5.55 -1.49
C TYR A 21 5.80 -4.40 -1.29
N ARG A 22 6.98 -4.65 -0.70
CA ARG A 22 8.01 -3.62 -0.48
C ARG A 22 8.48 -2.97 -1.79
N ARG A 23 8.65 -3.76 -2.86
CA ARG A 23 9.00 -3.24 -4.19
C ARG A 23 7.92 -2.33 -4.75
N LEU A 24 6.64 -2.70 -4.57
CA LEU A 24 5.51 -1.91 -5.03
C LEU A 24 5.43 -0.58 -4.27
N ILE A 25 5.53 -0.59 -2.94
CA ILE A 25 5.55 0.66 -2.17
C ILE A 25 6.76 1.53 -2.54
N GLY A 26 7.94 0.94 -2.79
CA GLY A 26 9.08 1.72 -3.28
C GLY A 26 8.82 2.44 -4.61
N ARG A 27 8.02 1.84 -5.50
CA ARG A 27 7.59 2.50 -6.75
C ARG A 27 6.53 3.57 -6.49
N LEU A 28 5.58 3.31 -5.59
CA LEU A 28 4.56 4.29 -5.20
C LEU A 28 5.20 5.52 -4.56
N LEU A 29 6.17 5.35 -3.65
CA LEU A 29 6.94 6.43 -3.06
C LEU A 29 7.64 7.30 -4.13
N TYR A 30 8.22 6.67 -5.15
CA TYR A 30 8.82 7.40 -6.28
C TYR A 30 7.78 8.19 -7.08
N LEU A 31 6.59 7.62 -7.29
CA LEU A 31 5.49 8.28 -7.98
C LEU A 31 4.91 9.44 -7.15
N THR A 32 4.82 9.29 -5.83
CA THR A 32 4.34 10.32 -4.89
C THR A 32 5.16 11.61 -4.99
N VAL A 33 6.48 11.51 -5.22
CA VAL A 33 7.36 12.68 -5.42
C VAL A 33 6.90 13.56 -6.59
N LYS A 34 6.26 12.96 -7.61
CA LYS A 34 5.75 13.68 -8.79
C LYS A 34 4.23 13.86 -8.78
N ARG A 35 3.49 13.09 -7.97
CA ARG A 35 2.03 13.13 -7.84
C ARG A 35 1.62 13.09 -6.36
N PRO A 36 1.52 14.25 -5.68
CA PRO A 36 1.10 14.29 -4.28
C PRO A 36 -0.34 13.81 -4.07
N ASP A 37 -1.16 13.74 -5.13
CA ASP A 37 -2.52 13.18 -5.10
C ASP A 37 -2.61 11.75 -4.54
N ILE A 38 -1.54 10.96 -4.62
CA ILE A 38 -1.49 9.58 -4.08
C ILE A 38 -0.71 9.46 -2.78
N GLN A 39 -0.22 10.58 -2.22
CA GLN A 39 0.60 10.59 -1.01
C GLN A 39 -0.12 9.99 0.20
N TYR A 40 -1.44 10.20 0.29
CA TYR A 40 -2.25 9.62 1.35
C TYR A 40 -2.25 8.09 1.30
N ALA A 41 -2.48 7.52 0.11
CA ALA A 41 -2.50 6.08 -0.09
C ALA A 41 -1.12 5.45 0.20
N ASP A 42 -0.04 6.06 -0.29
CA ASP A 42 1.33 5.59 -0.04
C ASP A 42 1.69 5.61 1.46
N ASN A 43 1.33 6.68 2.17
CA ASN A 43 1.59 6.79 3.60
C ASN A 43 0.85 5.70 4.39
N THR A 44 -0.44 5.48 4.10
CA THR A 44 -1.23 4.44 4.74
C THR A 44 -0.68 3.05 4.44
N LEU A 45 -0.32 2.75 3.18
CA LEU A 45 0.22 1.46 2.78
C LEU A 45 1.61 1.18 3.39
N SER A 46 2.43 2.21 3.56
CA SER A 46 3.77 2.10 4.16
C SER A 46 3.72 1.64 5.63
N GLN A 47 2.63 1.96 6.36
CA GLN A 47 2.43 1.51 7.74
C GLN A 47 2.34 -0.02 7.86
N PHE A 48 1.91 -0.71 6.80
CA PHE A 48 1.74 -2.17 6.77
C PHE A 48 2.96 -2.92 6.20
N MET A 49 4.10 -2.26 5.97
CA MET A 49 5.32 -2.91 5.43
C MET A 49 5.90 -4.04 6.29
N GLN A 50 5.63 -4.02 7.59
CA GLN A 50 6.14 -5.03 8.54
C GLN A 50 5.34 -6.34 8.45
N SER A 51 4.04 -6.25 8.19
CA SER A 51 3.14 -7.40 8.08
C SER A 51 2.09 -7.14 6.98
N PRO A 52 2.49 -7.20 5.70
CA PRO A 52 1.56 -6.98 4.60
C PRO A 52 0.57 -8.14 4.48
N CYS A 53 -0.65 -7.82 4.06
CA CYS A 53 -1.76 -8.77 3.91
C CYS A 53 -2.37 -8.61 2.52
N THR A 54 -3.15 -9.60 2.08
CA THR A 54 -3.72 -9.64 0.74
C THR A 54 -4.52 -8.37 0.40
N SER A 55 -5.29 -7.82 1.35
CA SER A 55 -6.00 -6.56 1.15
C SER A 55 -5.08 -5.35 1.02
N HIS A 56 -3.94 -5.33 1.73
CA HIS A 56 -2.91 -4.29 1.57
C HIS A 56 -2.31 -4.33 0.15
N MET A 57 -2.04 -5.53 -0.39
CA MET A 57 -1.51 -5.70 -1.75
C MET A 57 -2.52 -5.27 -2.82
N ASP A 58 -3.77 -5.69 -2.68
CA ASP A 58 -4.84 -5.30 -3.60
C ASP A 58 -5.03 -3.78 -3.63
N ALA A 59 -5.04 -3.15 -2.45
CA ALA A 59 -5.08 -1.70 -2.32
C ALA A 59 -3.88 -1.00 -2.98
N ALA A 60 -2.66 -1.48 -2.75
CA ALA A 60 -1.45 -0.92 -3.38
C ALA A 60 -1.45 -1.05 -4.91
N THR A 61 -2.16 -2.04 -5.45
CA THR A 61 -2.29 -2.26 -6.91
C THR A 61 -3.34 -1.35 -7.55
N ARG A 62 -4.26 -0.78 -6.76
CA ARG A 62 -5.35 0.08 -7.23
C ARG A 62 -5.03 1.58 -7.18
N VAL A 63 -3.90 1.97 -6.60
CA VAL A 63 -3.36 3.35 -6.60
C VAL A 63 -2.90 3.72 -8.00
#